data_AF-A0A521GTJ3-F1
#
_entry.id   AF-A0A521GTJ3-F1
#
_cell.length_a   1.000
_cell.length_b   1.000
_cell.length_c   1.000
_cell.angle_alpha   90.00
_cell.angle_beta   90.00
_cell.angle_gamma   90.00
#
_symmetry.space_group_name_H-M   'P 1'
#
loop_
_entity.id
_entity.type
_entity.pdbx_description
1 polymer ?
#
loop_
_entity_poly.entity_id
_entity_poly.type
_entity_poly.pdbx_seq_one_letter_code
_entity_poly.pdbx_strand_id
1 'polypeptide(L)'
;MQALAPAEPTRKRMERAVGLSLLLPGAGHLQAGRFGWALFWAILCQGLLFGGLSLAGNSQFDYGKLIHLGGRPILMLLIPEMGNFLGVQFAAVLAKMHSVEAGGHLPEHLPWRNLGYLMSGASGVLSAFAAAHASSLCLVRDEPLAQRRVSPGGAALATLLLPGLGHWLSGRRFKTWLFGGTIVGLFALGMTLGDFADFDRQRHPYYWAGQMLLGPVGWITAFLCEPQRFPSVLPYQDAGLLFTTAAGFFTVIAALDSYHRAEDDWLAAARGVPGRAAAGAA
;
A
#
# COMPACT_ATOMS: atom_id res chain seq x y z
N MET A 1 -9.13 31.90 -4.91
CA MET A 1 -8.17 31.65 -3.81
C MET A 1 -7.08 30.74 -4.33
N GLN A 2 -5.81 31.07 -4.11
CA GLN A 2 -4.70 30.20 -4.47
C GLN A 2 -4.74 28.92 -3.61
N ALA A 3 -4.41 27.77 -4.21
CA ALA A 3 -4.24 26.52 -3.48
C ALA A 3 -3.08 26.68 -2.49
N LEU A 4 -3.26 26.23 -1.24
CA LEU A 4 -2.19 26.20 -0.27
C LEU A 4 -1.20 25.11 -0.67
N ALA A 5 0.09 25.40 -0.60
CA ALA A 5 1.14 24.44 -0.85
C ALA A 5 2.27 24.63 0.17
N PRO A 6 2.99 23.55 0.54
CA PRO A 6 4.20 23.67 1.35
C PRO A 6 5.23 24.57 0.66
N ALA A 7 6.06 25.24 1.46
CA ALA A 7 7.16 26.03 0.90
C ALA A 7 8.11 25.15 0.07
N GLU A 8 8.71 25.72 -0.98
CA GLU A 8 9.66 25.01 -1.86
C GLU A 8 10.74 24.18 -1.14
N PRO A 9 11.44 24.69 -0.10
CA PRO A 9 12.42 23.87 0.62
C PRO A 9 11.80 22.67 1.35
N THR A 10 10.56 22.80 1.82
CA THR A 10 9.81 21.72 2.45
C THR A 10 9.40 20.67 1.43
N ARG A 11 8.93 21.07 0.24
CA ARG A 11 8.61 20.14 -0.86
C ARG A 11 9.82 19.31 -1.27
N LYS A 12 10.98 19.93 -1.45
CA LYS A 12 12.22 19.21 -1.76
C LYS A 12 12.61 18.20 -0.68
N ARG A 13 12.35 18.50 0.61
CA ARG A 13 12.57 17.54 1.71
C ARG A 13 11.57 16.38 1.65
N MET A 14 10.30 16.67 1.40
CA MET A 14 9.24 15.68 1.23
C MET A 14 9.55 14.72 0.08
N GLU A 15 9.93 15.22 -1.08
CA GLU A 15 10.33 14.42 -2.26
C GLU A 15 11.49 13.48 -1.94
N ARG A 16 12.54 13.99 -1.28
CA ARG A 16 13.68 13.16 -0.83
C ARG A 16 13.23 12.09 0.16
N ALA A 17 12.34 12.42 1.10
CA ALA A 17 11.84 11.47 2.08
C ALA A 17 11.02 10.36 1.42
N VAL A 18 10.22 10.68 0.38
CA VAL A 18 9.52 9.68 -0.44
C VAL A 18 10.54 8.80 -1.17
N GLY A 19 11.48 9.40 -1.91
CA GLY A 19 12.47 8.64 -2.68
C GLY A 19 13.31 7.69 -1.82
N LEU A 20 13.81 8.17 -0.66
CA LEU A 20 14.53 7.33 0.28
C LEU A 20 13.67 6.20 0.84
N SER A 21 12.39 6.47 1.16
CA SER A 21 11.49 5.45 1.71
C SER A 21 11.07 4.40 0.69
N LEU A 22 10.94 4.76 -0.60
CA LEU A 22 10.67 3.80 -1.68
C LEU A 22 11.87 2.88 -1.92
N LEU A 23 13.09 3.40 -1.78
CA LEU A 23 14.30 2.58 -1.83
C LEU A 23 14.37 1.64 -0.63
N LEU A 24 14.24 2.18 0.58
CA LEU A 24 14.30 1.44 1.83
C LEU A 24 13.24 1.97 2.81
N PRO A 25 12.19 1.19 3.13
CA PRO A 25 11.17 1.62 4.08
C PRO A 25 11.79 2.06 5.41
N GLY A 26 11.40 3.24 5.89
CA GLY A 26 11.95 3.88 7.10
C GLY A 26 13.05 4.91 6.86
N ALA A 27 13.76 4.89 5.71
CA ALA A 27 14.88 5.81 5.46
C ALA A 27 14.45 7.29 5.38
N GLY A 28 13.26 7.59 4.82
CA GLY A 28 12.72 8.96 4.85
C GLY A 28 12.40 9.44 6.27
N HIS A 29 11.99 8.55 7.18
CA HIS A 29 11.75 8.92 8.58
C HIS A 29 13.06 9.28 9.30
N LEU A 30 14.19 8.66 8.96
CA LEU A 30 15.51 9.07 9.46
C LEU A 30 15.85 10.49 9.01
N GLN A 31 15.61 10.82 7.74
CA GLN A 31 15.81 12.18 7.23
C GLN A 31 14.92 13.19 7.97
N ALA A 32 13.69 12.81 8.30
CA ALA A 32 12.78 13.63 9.12
C ALA A 32 13.19 13.73 10.60
N GLY A 33 14.26 13.05 11.04
CA GLY A 33 14.74 13.03 12.43
C GLY A 33 13.89 12.15 13.35
N ARG A 34 13.17 11.17 12.81
CA ARG A 34 12.24 10.30 13.53
C ARG A 34 12.74 8.85 13.57
N PHE A 35 13.80 8.61 14.34
CA PHE A 35 14.47 7.31 14.43
C PHE A 35 13.55 6.15 14.80
N GLY A 36 12.69 6.31 15.82
CA GLY A 36 11.77 5.25 16.24
C GLY A 36 10.82 4.81 15.12
N TRP A 37 10.31 5.77 14.33
CA TRP A 37 9.49 5.46 13.17
C TRP A 37 10.27 4.82 12.03
N ALA A 38 11.51 5.26 11.80
CA ALA A 38 12.37 4.63 10.82
C ALA A 38 12.59 3.15 11.12
N LEU A 39 12.95 2.83 12.37
CA LEU A 39 13.17 1.46 12.81
C LEU A 39 11.90 0.63 12.70
N PHE A 40 10.76 1.17 13.15
CA PHE A 40 9.47 0.51 13.04
C PHE A 40 9.13 0.11 11.60
N TRP A 41 9.20 1.06 10.66
CA TRP A 41 8.85 0.79 9.26
C TRP A 41 9.85 -0.14 8.57
N ALA A 42 11.14 -0.01 8.88
CA ALA A 42 12.16 -0.91 8.38
C ALA A 42 11.91 -2.35 8.84
N ILE A 43 11.73 -2.57 10.15
CA ILE A 43 11.49 -3.91 10.70
C ILE A 43 10.18 -4.49 10.16
N LEU A 44 9.10 -3.72 10.16
CA LEU A 44 7.80 -4.20 9.70
C LEU A 44 7.85 -4.61 8.22
N CYS A 45 8.34 -3.74 7.34
CA CYS A 45 8.33 -4.02 5.91
C CYS A 45 9.33 -5.13 5.56
N GLN A 46 10.54 -5.12 6.12
CA GLN A 46 11.52 -6.18 5.83
C GLN A 46 11.09 -7.52 6.44
N GLY A 47 10.55 -7.52 7.66
CA GLY A 47 10.02 -8.73 8.29
C GLY A 47 8.89 -9.36 7.48
N LEU A 48 7.96 -8.55 6.96
CA LEU A 48 6.90 -9.01 6.08
C LEU A 48 7.44 -9.52 4.73
N LEU A 49 8.42 -8.84 4.13
CA LEU A 49 9.01 -9.25 2.85
C LEU A 49 9.75 -10.58 2.99
N PHE A 50 10.74 -10.66 3.87
CA PHE A 50 11.58 -11.86 4.02
C PHE A 50 10.82 -13.00 4.69
N GLY A 51 9.93 -12.70 5.63
CA GLY A 51 9.02 -13.69 6.18
C GLY A 51 8.09 -14.25 5.10
N GLY A 52 7.53 -13.39 4.26
CA GLY A 52 6.68 -13.79 3.14
C GLY A 52 7.41 -14.67 2.13
N LEU A 53 8.62 -14.27 1.73
CA LEU A 53 9.48 -15.04 0.83
C LEU A 53 9.89 -16.39 1.42
N SER A 54 10.17 -16.46 2.72
CA SER A 54 10.49 -17.73 3.40
C SER A 54 9.33 -18.73 3.32
N LEU A 55 8.09 -18.25 3.49
CA LEU A 55 6.88 -19.09 3.43
C LEU A 55 6.46 -19.46 2.00
N ALA A 56 6.64 -18.52 1.06
CA ALA A 56 6.30 -18.70 -0.35
C ALA A 56 7.39 -19.44 -1.14
N GLY A 57 8.60 -19.52 -0.60
CA GLY A 57 9.78 -20.01 -1.30
C GLY A 57 10.03 -19.26 -2.61
N ASN A 58 10.65 -19.95 -3.55
CA ASN A 58 10.99 -19.39 -4.86
C ASN A 58 9.78 -19.11 -5.75
N SER A 59 8.60 -19.67 -5.44
CA SER A 59 7.39 -19.46 -6.23
C SER A 59 6.94 -18.00 -6.26
N GLN A 60 7.36 -17.21 -5.27
CA GLN A 60 7.12 -15.78 -5.25
C GLN A 60 7.72 -15.08 -6.48
N PHE A 61 8.89 -15.52 -6.95
CA PHE A 61 9.61 -14.89 -8.05
C PHE A 61 9.04 -15.24 -9.43
N ASP A 62 8.15 -16.24 -9.53
CA ASP A 62 7.45 -16.59 -10.77
C ASP A 62 6.56 -15.43 -11.27
N TYR A 63 6.10 -14.58 -10.35
CA TYR A 63 5.29 -13.41 -10.67
C TYR A 63 6.10 -12.15 -10.94
N GLY A 64 7.43 -12.25 -10.90
CA GLY A 64 8.34 -11.13 -11.12
C GLY A 64 8.77 -11.00 -12.57
N LYS A 65 9.09 -9.78 -13.00
CA LYS A 65 9.70 -9.50 -14.29
C LYS A 65 11.14 -9.07 -14.11
N LEU A 66 12.05 -9.83 -14.70
CA LEU A 66 13.47 -9.48 -14.76
C LEU A 66 13.74 -8.47 -15.89
N ILE A 67 14.32 -7.33 -15.53
CA ILE A 67 14.84 -6.35 -16.47
C ILE A 67 16.31 -6.67 -16.72
N HIS A 68 16.68 -6.75 -17.99
CA HIS A 68 18.02 -7.09 -18.43
C HIS A 68 18.71 -5.89 -19.08
N LEU A 69 20.03 -5.78 -18.89
CA LEU A 69 20.88 -4.85 -19.60
C LEU A 69 22.14 -5.58 -20.06
N GLY A 70 22.38 -5.61 -21.38
CA GLY A 70 23.50 -6.37 -21.96
C GLY A 70 23.43 -7.88 -21.65
N GLY A 71 22.23 -8.46 -21.59
CA GLY A 71 22.01 -9.88 -21.30
C GLY A 71 22.15 -10.26 -19.82
N ARG A 72 22.49 -9.33 -18.93
CA ARG A 72 22.56 -9.57 -17.48
C ARG A 72 21.29 -9.06 -16.80
N PRO A 73 20.66 -9.84 -15.90
CA PRO A 73 19.54 -9.34 -15.11
C PRO A 73 20.07 -8.26 -14.14
N ILE A 74 19.47 -7.08 -14.19
CA ILE A 74 19.86 -5.93 -13.35
C ILE A 74 18.82 -5.60 -12.29
N LEU A 75 17.54 -5.84 -12.58
CA LEU A 75 16.43 -5.50 -11.68
C LEU A 75 15.34 -6.57 -11.73
N MET A 76 14.75 -6.83 -10.57
CA MET A 76 13.55 -7.64 -10.42
C MET A 76 12.37 -6.75 -10.07
N LEU A 77 11.36 -6.71 -10.94
CA LEU A 77 10.10 -6.03 -10.67
C LEU A 77 9.07 -7.06 -10.21
N LEU A 78 8.66 -6.96 -8.96
CA LEU A 78 7.68 -7.85 -8.36
C LEU A 78 6.56 -6.99 -7.77
N ILE A 79 5.32 -7.15 -8.24
CA ILE A 79 4.20 -6.28 -7.84
C ILE A 79 3.31 -7.02 -6.83
N PRO A 80 2.93 -6.38 -5.70
CA PRO A 80 3.21 -4.99 -5.31
C PRO A 80 4.50 -4.79 -4.50
N GLU A 81 5.30 -5.85 -4.30
CA GLU A 81 6.51 -5.86 -3.46
C GLU A 81 7.51 -4.76 -3.80
N MET A 82 7.54 -4.28 -5.04
CA MET A 82 8.44 -3.23 -5.54
C MET A 82 8.33 -1.91 -4.78
N GLY A 83 7.26 -1.69 -4.00
CA GLY A 83 7.21 -0.59 -3.03
C GLY A 83 8.31 -0.66 -1.96
N ASN A 84 8.88 -1.85 -1.70
CA ASN A 84 10.07 -2.10 -0.89
C ASN A 84 11.25 -2.47 -1.81
N PHE A 85 11.69 -1.49 -2.62
CA PHE A 85 12.49 -1.74 -3.82
C PHE A 85 13.82 -2.45 -3.53
N LEU A 86 14.67 -1.91 -2.64
CA LEU A 86 15.97 -2.53 -2.35
C LEU A 86 15.81 -3.86 -1.62
N GLY A 87 14.78 -4.01 -0.78
CA GLY A 87 14.46 -5.29 -0.15
C GLY A 87 14.20 -6.37 -1.19
N VAL A 88 13.40 -6.07 -2.22
CA VAL A 88 13.13 -6.99 -3.34
C VAL A 88 14.39 -7.28 -4.14
N GLN A 89 15.21 -6.27 -4.44
CA GLN A 89 16.46 -6.52 -5.18
C GLN A 89 17.41 -7.42 -4.39
N PHE A 90 17.55 -7.18 -3.09
CA PHE A 90 18.39 -7.98 -2.21
C PHE A 90 17.88 -9.42 -2.11
N ALA A 91 16.57 -9.59 -1.92
CA ALA A 91 15.93 -10.90 -1.92
C ALA A 91 16.15 -11.65 -3.25
N ALA A 92 16.00 -10.97 -4.38
CA ALA A 92 16.23 -11.56 -5.70
C ALA A 92 17.69 -12.03 -5.87
N VAL A 93 18.66 -11.25 -5.39
CA VAL A 93 20.08 -11.65 -5.40
C VAL A 93 20.33 -12.85 -4.50
N LEU A 94 19.78 -12.87 -3.28
CA LEU A 94 19.94 -13.99 -2.34
C LEU A 94 19.31 -15.29 -2.88
N ALA A 95 18.13 -15.20 -3.48
CA ALA A 95 17.46 -16.33 -4.12
C ALA A 95 18.11 -16.75 -5.44
N LYS A 96 19.18 -16.04 -5.87
CA LYS A 96 19.82 -16.19 -7.18
C LYS A 96 18.83 -16.08 -8.35
N MET A 97 17.74 -15.33 -8.17
CA MET A 97 16.65 -15.16 -9.13
C MET A 97 16.06 -16.49 -9.64
N HIS A 98 16.09 -17.56 -8.84
CA HIS A 98 15.46 -18.82 -9.22
C HIS A 98 13.94 -18.68 -9.12
N SER A 99 13.29 -18.55 -10.27
CA SER A 99 11.86 -18.87 -10.44
C SER A 99 11.72 -20.39 -10.50
N VAL A 100 10.63 -20.93 -9.94
CA VAL A 100 10.32 -22.36 -9.99
C VAL A 100 10.07 -22.77 -11.44
N GLU A 101 9.25 -22.00 -12.16
CA GLU A 101 8.93 -22.25 -13.57
C GLU A 101 10.16 -22.08 -14.48
N ALA A 102 10.89 -20.96 -14.36
CA ALA A 102 12.08 -20.72 -15.17
C ALA A 102 13.24 -21.66 -14.83
N GLY A 103 13.28 -22.16 -13.59
CA GLY A 103 14.26 -23.14 -13.12
C GLY A 103 13.95 -24.59 -13.51
N GLY A 104 12.79 -24.85 -14.12
CA GLY A 104 12.36 -26.20 -14.48
C GLY A 104 12.06 -27.11 -13.28
N HIS A 105 11.77 -26.52 -12.11
CA HIS A 105 11.43 -27.25 -10.91
C HIS A 105 9.93 -27.57 -10.89
N LEU A 106 9.57 -28.73 -10.31
CA LEU A 106 8.18 -29.06 -10.09
C LEU A 106 7.62 -28.21 -8.93
N PRO A 107 6.32 -27.85 -8.96
CA PRO A 107 5.71 -27.11 -7.85
C PRO A 107 5.76 -27.96 -6.58
N GLU A 108 6.61 -27.58 -5.62
CA GLU A 108 6.58 -28.17 -4.29
C GLU A 108 5.34 -27.67 -3.54
N HIS A 109 4.70 -28.55 -2.80
CA HIS A 109 3.58 -28.16 -1.93
C HIS A 109 4.12 -27.39 -0.73
N LEU A 110 3.90 -26.08 -0.72
CA LEU A 110 4.28 -25.17 0.36
C LEU A 110 3.03 -24.80 1.18
N PRO A 111 2.86 -25.33 2.41
CA PRO A 111 1.61 -25.19 3.18
C PRO A 111 1.18 -23.75 3.46
N TRP A 112 2.15 -22.84 3.60
CA TRP A 112 1.91 -21.43 3.95
C TRP A 112 2.18 -20.48 2.78
N ARG A 113 2.18 -21.00 1.55
CA ARG A 113 2.52 -20.24 0.34
C ARG A 113 1.68 -18.98 0.18
N ASN A 114 0.37 -19.11 0.32
CA ASN A 114 -0.57 -18.00 0.15
C ASN A 114 -0.39 -16.93 1.23
N LEU A 115 -0.15 -17.33 2.48
CA LEU A 115 0.25 -16.39 3.54
C LEU A 115 1.57 -15.68 3.19
N GLY A 116 2.52 -16.41 2.62
CA GLY A 116 3.78 -15.86 2.13
C GLY A 116 3.62 -14.78 1.07
N TYR A 117 2.74 -15.04 0.09
CA TYR A 117 2.36 -14.07 -0.95
C TYR A 117 1.73 -12.82 -0.34
N LEU A 118 0.85 -13.02 0.65
CA LEU A 118 0.15 -11.94 1.33
C LEU A 118 1.11 -11.06 2.12
N MET A 119 2.00 -11.65 2.93
CA MET A 119 2.98 -10.91 3.73
C MET A 119 3.93 -10.11 2.84
N SER A 120 4.49 -10.74 1.80
CA SER A 120 5.40 -10.06 0.88
C SER A 120 4.69 -8.93 0.12
N GLY A 121 3.48 -9.15 -0.40
CA GLY A 121 2.70 -8.09 -1.04
C GLY A 121 2.36 -6.94 -0.09
N ALA A 122 1.96 -7.25 1.14
CA ALA A 122 1.67 -6.25 2.17
C ALA A 122 2.89 -5.39 2.48
N SER A 123 4.12 -5.96 2.46
CA SER A 123 5.36 -5.19 2.60
C SER A 123 5.47 -4.06 1.57
N GLY A 124 5.21 -4.35 0.30
CA GLY A 124 5.28 -3.36 -0.77
C GLY A 124 4.25 -2.24 -0.60
N VAL A 125 3.00 -2.60 -0.30
CA VAL A 125 1.92 -1.63 -0.06
C VAL A 125 2.23 -0.76 1.17
N LEU A 126 2.61 -1.37 2.29
CA LEU A 126 2.96 -0.65 3.52
C LEU A 126 4.16 0.28 3.31
N SER A 127 5.16 -0.13 2.53
CA SER A 127 6.32 0.70 2.22
C SER A 127 5.92 1.99 1.48
N ALA A 128 4.99 1.91 0.52
CA ALA A 128 4.47 3.10 -0.16
C ALA A 128 3.76 4.07 0.81
N PHE A 129 2.96 3.55 1.75
CA PHE A 129 2.32 4.37 2.77
C PHE A 129 3.30 4.88 3.83
N ALA A 130 4.36 4.13 4.12
CA ALA A 130 5.47 4.58 4.95
C ALA A 130 6.17 5.80 4.31
N ALA A 131 6.34 5.80 2.99
CA ALA A 131 6.90 6.94 2.25
C ALA A 131 6.01 8.20 2.36
N ALA A 132 4.69 8.06 2.20
CA ALA A 132 3.74 9.15 2.41
C ALA A 132 3.78 9.66 3.86
N HIS A 133 3.89 8.76 4.83
CA HIS A 133 4.06 9.10 6.25
C HIS A 133 5.36 9.88 6.50
N ALA A 134 6.50 9.42 5.97
CA ALA A 134 7.80 10.09 6.08
C ALA A 134 7.74 11.52 5.52
N SER A 135 7.17 11.68 4.32
CA SER A 135 6.94 12.98 3.69
C SER A 135 6.14 13.92 4.62
N SER A 136 5.05 13.43 5.19
CA SER A 136 4.22 14.24 6.10
C SER A 136 4.97 14.68 7.36
N LEU A 137 5.93 13.89 7.85
CA LEU A 137 6.75 14.28 9.00
C LEU A 137 7.73 15.41 8.67
N CYS A 138 8.17 15.55 7.41
CA CYS A 138 8.91 16.71 6.98
C CYS A 138 8.04 17.98 7.06
N LEU A 139 6.79 17.91 6.58
CA LEU A 139 5.84 19.02 6.70
C LEU A 139 5.59 19.39 8.17
N VAL A 140 5.28 18.41 9.01
CA VAL A 140 5.00 18.62 10.45
C VAL A 140 6.17 19.28 11.17
N ARG A 141 7.41 18.95 10.77
CA ARG A 141 8.62 19.55 11.32
C ARG A 141 8.80 21.01 10.90
N ASP A 142 8.54 21.31 9.63
CA ASP A 142 8.80 22.63 9.06
C ASP A 142 7.67 23.63 9.33
N GLU A 143 6.43 23.15 9.42
CA GLU A 143 5.23 23.94 9.72
C GLU A 143 4.51 23.36 10.95
N PRO A 144 5.10 23.46 12.16
CA PRO A 144 4.53 22.88 13.37
C PRO A 144 3.23 23.59 13.77
N LEU A 145 2.27 22.81 14.29
CA LEU A 145 1.02 23.33 14.82
C LEU A 145 1.04 23.34 16.35
N ALA A 146 0.41 24.35 16.95
CA ALA A 146 0.15 24.39 18.39
C ALA A 146 -0.88 23.35 18.84
N GLN A 147 -1.88 23.07 17.99
CA GLN A 147 -2.93 22.09 18.25
C GLN A 147 -2.66 20.79 17.49
N ARG A 148 -2.92 19.66 18.15
CA ARG A 148 -2.77 18.33 17.54
C ARG A 148 -3.82 18.14 16.45
N ARG A 149 -3.37 17.97 15.21
CA ARG A 149 -4.19 17.56 14.05
C ARG A 149 -3.66 16.26 13.46
N VAL A 150 -4.46 15.60 12.64
CA VAL A 150 -4.02 14.44 11.87
C VAL A 150 -3.02 14.90 10.81
N SER A 151 -1.85 14.28 10.74
CA SER A 151 -0.89 14.58 9.68
C SER A 151 -1.38 14.02 8.34
N PRO A 152 -0.96 14.59 7.19
CA PRO A 152 -1.37 14.10 5.87
C PRO A 152 -1.12 12.61 5.65
N GLY A 153 0.09 12.16 6.00
CA GLY A 153 0.47 10.76 5.88
C GLY A 153 -0.26 9.86 6.88
N GLY A 154 -0.60 10.38 8.07
CA GLY A 154 -1.45 9.67 9.03
C GLY A 154 -2.88 9.48 8.51
N ALA A 155 -3.44 10.48 7.81
CA ALA A 155 -4.77 10.40 7.19
C ALA A 155 -4.79 9.38 6.04
N ALA A 156 -3.75 9.36 5.20
CA ALA A 156 -3.58 8.35 4.16
C ALA A 156 -3.46 6.95 4.75
N LEU A 157 -2.57 6.75 5.74
CA LEU A 157 -2.38 5.45 6.39
C LEU A 157 -3.65 4.96 7.07
N ALA A 158 -4.37 5.83 7.77
CA ALA A 158 -5.67 5.47 8.35
C ALA A 158 -6.66 4.98 7.28
N THR A 159 -6.67 5.61 6.10
CA THR A 159 -7.52 5.19 4.97
C THR A 159 -7.12 3.82 4.41
N LEU A 160 -5.82 3.48 4.40
CA LEU A 160 -5.38 2.11 4.06
C LEU A 160 -5.86 1.09 5.09
N LEU A 161 -5.73 1.42 6.39
CA LEU A 161 -6.11 0.50 7.46
C LEU A 161 -7.61 0.17 7.42
N LEU A 162 -8.42 1.18 7.14
CA LEU A 162 -9.85 1.04 6.94
C LEU A 162 -10.34 2.11 5.94
N PRO A 163 -10.94 1.71 4.80
CA PRO A 163 -11.44 2.66 3.82
C PRO A 163 -12.34 3.75 4.43
N GLY A 164 -12.00 5.01 4.19
CA GLY A 164 -12.72 6.19 4.70
C GLY A 164 -12.33 6.65 6.12
N LEU A 165 -11.50 5.91 6.86
CA LEU A 165 -11.09 6.28 8.22
C LEU A 165 -10.25 7.56 8.26
N GLY A 166 -9.41 7.82 7.26
CA GLY A 166 -8.65 9.07 7.19
C GLY A 166 -9.57 10.30 7.13
N HIS A 167 -10.60 10.25 6.28
CA HIS A 167 -11.62 11.32 6.21
C HIS A 167 -12.35 11.48 7.54
N TRP A 168 -12.65 10.39 8.23
CA TRP A 168 -13.33 10.42 9.52
C TRP A 168 -12.49 11.13 10.56
N LEU A 169 -11.21 10.76 10.68
CA LEU A 169 -10.26 11.36 11.61
C LEU A 169 -10.02 12.84 11.30
N SER A 170 -10.17 13.26 10.05
CA SER A 170 -10.15 14.67 9.66
C SER A 170 -11.52 15.37 9.73
N GLY A 171 -12.54 14.76 10.35
CA GLY A 171 -13.86 15.36 10.59
C GLY A 171 -14.83 15.34 9.40
N ARG A 172 -14.50 14.66 8.30
CA ARG A 172 -15.27 14.67 7.03
C ARG A 172 -16.20 13.47 6.90
N ARG A 173 -17.22 13.42 7.77
CA ARG A 173 -18.14 12.26 7.90
C ARG A 173 -18.84 11.87 6.59
N PHE A 174 -19.31 12.84 5.79
CA PHE A 174 -19.95 12.54 4.51
C PHE A 174 -19.01 11.78 3.57
N LYS A 175 -17.75 12.23 3.46
CA LYS A 175 -16.73 11.55 2.64
C LYS A 175 -16.38 10.17 3.17
N THR A 176 -16.40 9.96 4.48
CA THR A 176 -16.24 8.63 5.07
C THR A 176 -17.31 7.66 4.56
N TRP A 177 -18.58 8.06 4.61
CA TRP A 177 -19.68 7.22 4.13
C TRP A 177 -19.63 7.01 2.63
N LEU A 178 -19.36 8.07 1.87
CA LEU A 178 -19.24 8.00 0.41
C LEU A 178 -18.09 7.09 0.00
N PHE A 179 -16.85 7.40 0.37
CA PHE A 179 -15.70 6.61 -0.08
C PHE A 179 -15.60 5.26 0.63
N GLY A 180 -15.70 5.24 1.96
CA GLY A 180 -15.60 4.00 2.73
C GLY A 180 -16.73 3.03 2.38
N GLY A 181 -17.97 3.52 2.34
CA GLY A 181 -19.15 2.71 1.97
C GLY A 181 -19.07 2.18 0.54
N THR A 182 -18.70 3.02 -0.43
CA THR A 182 -18.54 2.56 -1.83
C THR A 182 -17.41 1.54 -1.97
N ILE A 183 -16.24 1.77 -1.37
CA ILE A 183 -15.11 0.85 -1.47
C ILE A 183 -15.45 -0.51 -0.86
N VAL A 184 -16.02 -0.53 0.36
CA VAL A 184 -16.42 -1.76 1.03
C VAL A 184 -17.54 -2.47 0.26
N GLY A 185 -18.51 -1.70 -0.28
CA GLY A 185 -19.58 -2.24 -1.11
C GLY A 185 -19.08 -2.89 -2.39
N LEU A 186 -18.15 -2.24 -3.11
CA LEU A 186 -17.51 -2.81 -4.30
C LEU A 186 -16.73 -4.07 -3.97
N PHE A 187 -15.95 -4.06 -2.88
CA PHE A 187 -15.19 -5.24 -2.47
C PHE A 187 -16.12 -6.42 -2.09
N ALA A 188 -17.15 -6.17 -1.29
CA ALA A 188 -18.10 -7.21 -0.89
C ALA A 188 -18.89 -7.77 -2.09
N LEU A 189 -19.33 -6.90 -3.01
CA LEU A 189 -19.97 -7.32 -4.26
C LEU A 189 -19.00 -8.14 -5.11
N GLY A 190 -17.74 -7.71 -5.23
CA GLY A 190 -16.74 -8.45 -5.99
C GLY A 190 -16.48 -9.84 -5.42
N MET A 191 -16.24 -9.93 -4.10
CA MET A 191 -16.02 -11.21 -3.42
C MET A 191 -17.22 -12.17 -3.54
N THR A 192 -18.44 -11.65 -3.48
CA THR A 192 -19.65 -12.49 -3.62
C THR A 192 -19.83 -13.01 -5.05
N LEU A 193 -19.54 -12.20 -6.08
CA LEU A 193 -19.56 -12.65 -7.48
C LEU A 193 -18.46 -13.66 -7.81
N GLY A 194 -17.33 -13.57 -7.09
CA GLY A 194 -16.18 -14.47 -7.19
C GLY A 194 -16.22 -15.71 -6.29
N ASP A 195 -17.35 -15.99 -5.64
CA ASP A 195 -17.51 -17.06 -4.64
C ASP A 195 -16.38 -17.09 -3.59
N PHE A 196 -15.90 -15.90 -3.22
CA PHE A 196 -14.80 -15.66 -2.31
C PHE A 196 -13.45 -16.29 -2.71
N ALA A 197 -13.30 -16.78 -3.93
CA ALA A 197 -12.06 -17.39 -4.44
C ALA A 197 -11.24 -16.45 -5.37
N ASP A 198 -11.71 -15.22 -5.58
CA ASP A 198 -11.09 -14.24 -6.49
C ASP A 198 -9.76 -13.65 -6.00
N PHE A 199 -9.48 -13.71 -4.69
CA PHE A 199 -8.29 -13.10 -4.09
C PHE A 199 -7.09 -14.08 -4.11
N ASP A 200 -6.69 -14.51 -5.31
CA ASP A 200 -5.65 -15.52 -5.52
C ASP A 200 -4.57 -15.03 -6.50
N ARG A 201 -3.34 -14.90 -5.99
CA ARG A 201 -2.17 -14.49 -6.79
C ARG A 201 -1.85 -15.48 -7.90
N GLN A 202 -2.05 -16.78 -7.69
CA GLN A 202 -1.66 -17.82 -8.64
C GLN A 202 -2.50 -17.76 -9.90
N ARG A 203 -3.77 -17.37 -9.76
CA ARG A 203 -4.71 -17.25 -10.87
C ARG A 203 -4.63 -15.89 -11.53
N HIS A 204 -4.60 -14.84 -10.72
CA HIS A 204 -4.83 -13.48 -11.19
C HIS A 204 -3.77 -12.50 -10.66
N PRO A 205 -2.46 -12.71 -10.92
CA PRO A 205 -1.39 -11.99 -10.24
C PRO A 205 -1.47 -10.45 -10.39
N TYR A 206 -1.93 -9.97 -11.55
CA TYR A 206 -2.09 -8.53 -11.80
C TYR A 206 -3.31 -7.93 -11.07
N TYR A 207 -4.45 -8.63 -11.04
CA TYR A 207 -5.64 -8.19 -10.31
C TYR A 207 -5.39 -8.25 -8.81
N TRP A 208 -4.71 -9.29 -8.35
CA TRP A 208 -4.28 -9.50 -6.97
C TRP A 208 -3.45 -8.33 -6.45
N ALA A 209 -2.50 -7.83 -7.24
CA ALA A 209 -1.73 -6.64 -6.86
C ALA A 209 -2.62 -5.40 -6.61
N GLY A 210 -3.66 -5.21 -7.42
CA GLY A 210 -4.65 -4.15 -7.21
C GLY A 210 -5.52 -4.41 -5.98
N GLN A 211 -5.98 -5.64 -5.76
CA GLN A 211 -6.75 -6.03 -4.57
C GLN A 211 -5.95 -5.83 -3.27
N MET A 212 -4.63 -6.04 -3.30
CA MET A 212 -3.74 -5.81 -2.15
C MET A 212 -3.72 -4.34 -1.68
N LEU A 213 -4.10 -3.39 -2.54
CA LEU A 213 -4.20 -1.97 -2.18
C LEU A 213 -5.39 -1.65 -1.27
N LEU A 214 -6.32 -2.61 -1.07
CA LEU A 214 -7.41 -2.50 -0.11
C LEU A 214 -6.92 -2.51 1.35
N GLY A 215 -5.66 -2.90 1.59
CA GLY A 215 -5.06 -2.92 2.92
C GLY A 215 -5.55 -4.10 3.78
N PRO A 216 -5.47 -3.98 5.12
CA PRO A 216 -5.80 -5.06 6.06
C PRO A 216 -7.18 -5.69 5.85
N VAL A 217 -8.18 -4.92 5.39
CA VAL A 217 -9.51 -5.45 5.07
C VAL A 217 -9.42 -6.53 3.98
N GLY A 218 -8.71 -6.24 2.89
CA GLY A 218 -8.48 -7.20 1.82
C GLY A 218 -7.59 -8.35 2.27
N TRP A 219 -6.52 -8.05 3.01
CA TRP A 219 -5.54 -9.03 3.47
C TRP A 219 -6.13 -10.08 4.41
N ILE A 220 -6.91 -9.65 5.40
CA ILE A 220 -7.58 -10.56 6.33
C ILE A 220 -8.59 -11.41 5.57
N THR A 221 -9.37 -10.80 4.66
CA THR A 221 -10.33 -11.54 3.85
C THR A 221 -9.64 -12.60 3.00
N ALA A 222 -8.56 -12.26 2.30
CA ALA A 222 -7.78 -13.18 1.48
C ALA A 222 -7.22 -14.35 2.31
N PHE A 223 -6.73 -14.08 3.52
CA PHE A 223 -6.25 -15.13 4.42
C PHE A 223 -7.38 -16.08 4.87
N LEU A 224 -8.55 -15.54 5.22
CA LEU A 224 -9.70 -16.34 5.67
C LEU A 224 -10.33 -17.15 4.52
N CYS A 225 -10.28 -16.63 3.31
CA CYS A 225 -10.85 -17.26 2.12
C CYS A 225 -9.85 -18.17 1.37
N GLU A 226 -8.60 -18.27 1.82
CA GLU A 226 -7.54 -19.09 1.19
C GLU A 226 -7.94 -20.53 0.86
N PRO A 227 -8.73 -21.24 1.69
CA PRO A 227 -9.15 -22.61 1.36
C PRO A 227 -10.14 -22.72 0.21
N GLN A 228 -10.80 -21.61 -0.17
CA GLN A 228 -11.81 -21.61 -1.22
C GLN A 228 -11.15 -21.77 -2.58
N ARG A 229 -11.66 -22.74 -3.35
CA ARG A 229 -11.20 -23.01 -4.71
C ARG A 229 -12.41 -23.04 -5.62
N PHE A 230 -12.27 -22.46 -6.82
CA PHE A 230 -13.27 -22.59 -7.86
C PHE A 230 -13.52 -24.07 -8.20
N PRO A 231 -14.72 -24.62 -7.90
CA PRO A 231 -15.05 -25.98 -8.32
C PRO A 231 -15.41 -26.03 -9.82
N SER A 232 -15.70 -24.88 -10.41
CA SER A 232 -16.08 -24.69 -11.82
C SER A 232 -15.81 -23.25 -12.25
N VAL A 233 -15.94 -22.96 -13.54
CA VAL A 233 -15.89 -21.59 -14.06
C VAL A 233 -17.15 -20.85 -13.61
N LEU A 234 -17.00 -19.75 -12.87
CA LEU A 234 -18.15 -18.96 -12.42
C LEU A 234 -18.65 -18.00 -13.49
N PRO A 235 -19.98 -17.79 -13.64
CA PRO A 235 -20.53 -16.88 -14.65
C PRO A 235 -20.09 -15.41 -14.50
N TYR A 236 -19.75 -14.96 -13.29
CA TYR A 236 -19.45 -13.56 -12.98
C TYR A 236 -18.03 -13.34 -12.44
N GLN A 237 -17.13 -14.29 -12.66
CA GLN A 237 -15.76 -14.23 -12.13
C GLN A 237 -15.03 -12.95 -12.54
N ASP A 238 -15.06 -12.60 -13.83
CA ASP A 238 -14.38 -11.41 -14.33
C ASP A 238 -14.93 -10.11 -13.72
N ALA A 239 -16.24 -10.06 -13.47
CA ALA A 239 -16.88 -8.94 -12.79
C ALA A 239 -16.45 -8.89 -11.31
N GLY A 240 -16.36 -10.04 -10.64
CA GLY A 240 -15.85 -10.15 -9.27
C GLY A 240 -14.43 -9.60 -9.12
N LEU A 241 -13.52 -10.04 -10.00
CA LEU A 241 -12.15 -9.54 -10.07
C LEU A 241 -12.10 -8.04 -10.35
N LEU A 242 -12.87 -7.55 -11.31
CA LEU A 242 -12.94 -6.12 -11.62
C LEU A 242 -13.35 -5.30 -10.40
N PHE A 243 -14.42 -5.69 -9.70
CA PHE A 243 -14.93 -4.94 -8.54
C PHE A 243 -13.97 -4.96 -7.35
N THR A 244 -13.39 -6.11 -7.03
CA THR A 244 -12.42 -6.23 -5.93
C THR A 244 -11.13 -5.46 -6.21
N THR A 245 -10.61 -5.53 -7.44
CA THR A 245 -9.45 -4.73 -7.86
C THR A 245 -9.76 -3.24 -7.89
N ALA A 246 -10.92 -2.84 -8.40
CA ALA A 246 -11.37 -1.45 -8.39
C ALA A 246 -11.48 -0.90 -6.95
N ALA A 247 -11.99 -1.69 -6.00
CA ALA A 247 -12.04 -1.31 -4.59
C ALA A 247 -10.64 -1.01 -4.02
N GLY A 248 -9.63 -1.83 -4.37
CA GLY A 248 -8.24 -1.57 -3.99
C GLY A 248 -7.69 -0.26 -4.57
N PHE A 249 -7.90 0.00 -5.87
CA PHE A 249 -7.49 1.27 -6.48
C PHE A 249 -8.24 2.49 -5.88
N PHE A 250 -9.54 2.36 -5.62
CA PHE A 250 -10.31 3.43 -4.97
C PHE A 250 -9.85 3.69 -3.54
N THR A 251 -9.32 2.69 -2.83
CA THR A 251 -8.65 2.90 -1.52
C THR A 251 -7.46 3.84 -1.65
N VAL A 252 -6.63 3.69 -2.69
CA VAL A 252 -5.50 4.61 -2.94
C VAL A 252 -6.00 6.01 -3.30
N ILE A 253 -7.02 6.12 -4.16
CA ILE A 253 -7.62 7.41 -4.52
C ILE A 253 -8.18 8.11 -3.26
N ALA A 254 -8.91 7.38 -2.42
CA ALA A 254 -9.43 7.90 -1.16
C ALA A 254 -8.30 8.30 -0.21
N ALA A 255 -7.22 7.53 -0.12
CA ALA A 255 -6.05 7.87 0.69
C ALA A 255 -5.36 9.13 0.20
N LEU A 256 -5.25 9.33 -1.13
CA LEU A 256 -4.71 10.54 -1.73
C LEU A 256 -5.61 11.76 -1.49
N ASP A 257 -6.94 11.65 -1.63
CA ASP A 257 -7.83 12.76 -1.26
C ASP A 257 -7.72 13.06 0.23
N SER A 258 -7.72 12.05 1.10
CA SER A 258 -7.54 12.21 2.54
C SER A 258 -6.22 12.92 2.89
N TYR A 259 -5.12 12.53 2.23
CA TYR A 259 -3.80 13.16 2.36
C TYR A 259 -3.85 14.65 2.03
N HIS A 260 -4.30 15.00 0.82
CA HIS A 260 -4.32 16.39 0.36
C HIS A 260 -5.24 17.26 1.22
N ARG A 261 -6.38 16.71 1.66
CA ARG A 261 -7.30 17.44 2.54
C ARG A 261 -6.70 17.71 3.91
N ALA A 262 -6.00 16.73 4.48
CA ALA A 262 -5.28 16.92 5.73
C ALA A 262 -4.09 17.87 5.57
N GLU A 263 -3.42 17.90 4.41
CA GLU A 263 -2.37 18.87 4.09
C GLU A 263 -2.91 20.30 4.02
N ASP A 264 -3.99 20.51 3.27
CA ASP A 264 -4.69 21.81 3.20
C ASP A 264 -5.07 22.32 4.59
N ASP A 265 -5.66 21.45 5.43
CA ASP A 265 -6.05 21.80 6.79
C ASP A 265 -4.85 22.13 7.69
N TRP A 266 -3.73 21.42 7.47
CA TRP A 266 -2.50 21.63 8.21
C TRP A 266 -1.89 22.98 7.87
N LEU A 267 -1.72 23.27 6.58
CA LEU A 267 -1.17 24.53 6.08
C LEU A 267 -2.05 25.73 6.44
N ALA A 268 -3.38 25.58 6.34
CA ALA A 268 -4.32 26.64 6.71
C ALA A 268 -4.17 26.98 8.21
N ALA A 269 -4.11 25.95 9.06
CA ALA A 269 -3.92 26.14 10.50
C ALA A 269 -2.55 26.75 10.83
N ALA A 270 -1.47 26.29 10.19
CA ALA A 270 -0.12 26.80 10.44
C ALA A 270 0.03 28.27 10.07
N ARG A 271 -0.69 28.72 9.04
CA ARG A 271 -0.58 30.07 8.46
C ARG A 271 -1.69 31.02 8.92
N GLY A 272 -2.56 30.59 9.84
CA GLY A 272 -3.68 31.40 10.32
C GLY A 272 -4.73 31.73 9.26
N VAL A 273 -4.80 30.94 8.19
CA VAL A 273 -5.81 31.12 7.13
C VAL A 273 -7.10 30.42 7.60
N PRO A 274 -8.28 31.07 7.50
CA PRO A 274 -9.54 30.43 7.86
C PRO A 274 -9.70 29.10 7.12
N GLY A 275 -9.72 28.00 7.87
CA GLY A 275 -9.80 26.66 7.28
C GLY A 275 -11.15 26.44 6.61
N ARG A 276 -11.15 25.81 5.43
CA ARG A 276 -12.38 25.41 4.69
C ARG A 276 -13.31 24.52 5.51
N ALA A 277 -12.78 23.82 6.53
CA ALA A 277 -13.54 22.90 7.37
C ALA A 277 -14.69 23.56 8.15
N ALA A 278 -14.63 24.87 8.42
CA ALA A 278 -15.72 25.59 9.08
C ALA A 278 -16.97 25.77 8.19
N ALA A 279 -16.84 25.66 6.86
CA ALA A 279 -17.92 25.94 5.92
C ALA A 279 -18.76 24.72 5.52
N GLY A 280 -18.36 23.50 5.90
CA GLY A 280 -18.98 22.24 5.43
C GLY A 280 -19.55 21.34 6.53
N ALA A 281 -19.66 21.84 7.76
CA ALA A 281 -20.27 21.10 8.88
C ALA A 281 -21.76 21.45 9.11
N ALA A 282 -22.36 22.21 8.19
CA ALA A 282 -23.79 22.49 8.12
C ALA A 282 -24.47 21.54 7.14
#